data_AF-A0A151JNW2-F1
#
_entry.id   AF-A0A151JNW2-F1
#
_cell.length_a   1.000
_cell.length_b   1.000
_cell.length_c   1.000
_cell.angle_alpha   90.00
_cell.angle_beta   90.00
_cell.angle_gamma   90.00
#
_symmetry.space_group_name_H-M   'P 1'
#
loop_
_entity.id
_entity.type
_entity.pdbx_description
1 polymer ?
#
loop_
_entity_poly.entity_id
_entity_poly.type
_entity_poly.pdbx_seq_one_letter_code
_entity_poly.pdbx_strand_id
1 'polypeptide(L)'
;MQTKHDSLIPRTVLFRNPDKTAARISPNGKYIGYIAPKDGVLNVYVADTENIKNGTEELYVIPQEDYNTTGIIGFNKTNDKIYTIDSRNRYTAAALSEVDIESKSSKLIYSNDKFDVSDLTLHPTEKNVLLAAYNYLRDEIVVIDDSIREDIKYLKSIIKGDIEIVSISLDGMHWIVADSQDDGPYVLEIGGTSLNFLDVKIKVINEQLNFDWYQKPTFSGRFINFFSNHPMSQKKAIIFSLVDRALLLSNKEYHKKNINFIINTLLHNDYPIEFIFDTINNRIDNIHKREFKIQKNKENNRDSENNVSWFGMPFIPGLTDRFKRIHNNKTRIAFHSTNKLNKYIKVQKDNVEQSKKCNVVYKICCNDCNASYVGQTGRQLKTRIAEHRNHINWNTTTRSVITEHRMQMQHDFDWNNIKILDEEPCYTIRVLSLKC
;
A
#
# COMPACT_ATOMS: atom_id res chain seq x y z
N MET A 1 38.19 24.72 11.65
CA MET A 1 37.69 23.37 11.30
C MET A 1 37.25 23.39 9.85
N GLN A 2 38.01 22.78 8.94
CA GLN A 2 37.64 22.65 7.52
C GLN A 2 36.44 21.70 7.41
N THR A 3 35.35 22.19 6.81
CA THR A 3 34.19 21.39 6.45
C THR A 3 34.57 20.42 5.34
N LYS A 4 34.55 19.12 5.63
CA LYS A 4 34.63 18.05 4.64
C LYS A 4 33.47 18.22 3.66
N HIS A 5 33.75 18.66 2.43
CA HIS A 5 32.80 18.50 1.35
C HIS A 5 32.79 17.02 0.98
N ASP A 6 31.71 16.31 1.30
CA ASP A 6 31.51 14.95 0.80
C ASP A 6 31.50 14.99 -0.74
N SER A 7 32.39 14.23 -1.36
CA SER A 7 32.52 14.18 -2.82
C SER A 7 31.22 13.68 -3.45
N LEU A 8 30.71 14.39 -4.45
CA LEU A 8 29.53 13.96 -5.20
C LEU A 8 29.76 12.58 -5.83
N ILE A 9 28.76 11.70 -5.74
CA ILE A 9 28.80 10.37 -6.38
C ILE A 9 28.93 10.56 -7.91
N PRO A 10 29.93 9.95 -8.57
CA PRO A 10 30.07 10.06 -10.02
C PRO A 10 28.81 9.56 -10.74
N ARG A 11 28.36 10.30 -11.78
CA ARG A 11 27.19 9.92 -12.60
C ARG A 11 27.31 8.49 -13.14
N THR A 12 28.52 8.06 -13.48
CA THR A 12 28.80 6.70 -13.94
C THR A 12 28.38 5.64 -12.94
N VAL A 13 28.40 5.90 -11.63
CA VAL A 13 27.92 4.95 -10.61
C VAL A 13 26.40 4.78 -10.68
N LEU A 14 25.67 5.83 -11.04
CA LEU A 14 24.20 5.84 -11.08
C LEU A 14 23.61 5.43 -12.44
N PHE A 15 24.33 5.68 -13.53
CA PHE A 15 23.81 5.53 -14.90
C PHE A 15 24.52 4.47 -15.74
N ARG A 16 25.56 3.80 -15.22
CA ARG A 16 26.15 2.64 -15.93
C ARG A 16 25.19 1.44 -15.88
N ASN A 17 25.31 0.57 -16.88
CA ASN A 17 24.65 -0.73 -16.82
C ASN A 17 25.08 -1.49 -15.54
N PRO A 18 24.16 -2.24 -14.92
CA PRO A 18 24.51 -3.09 -13.80
C PRO A 18 25.53 -4.14 -14.23
N ASP A 19 26.47 -4.47 -13.34
CA ASP A 19 27.48 -5.51 -13.63
C ASP A 19 26.80 -6.89 -13.83
N LYS A 20 25.74 -7.17 -13.06
CA LYS A 20 24.81 -8.30 -13.22
C LYS A 20 23.43 -7.91 -12.66
N THR A 21 22.33 -8.30 -13.32
CA THR A 21 20.95 -8.06 -12.86
C THR A 21 20.04 -9.24 -13.21
N ALA A 22 18.79 -9.20 -12.74
CA ALA A 22 17.73 -10.18 -13.06
C ALA A 22 18.15 -11.65 -12.85
N ALA A 23 18.90 -11.92 -11.78
CA ALA A 23 19.39 -13.26 -11.50
C ALA A 23 18.25 -14.26 -11.24
N ARG A 24 18.43 -15.49 -11.72
CA ARG A 24 17.58 -16.67 -11.49
C ARG A 24 18.47 -17.86 -11.22
N ILE A 25 18.13 -18.66 -10.21
CA ILE A 25 18.87 -19.88 -9.88
C ILE A 25 18.10 -21.10 -10.36
N SER A 26 18.81 -22.12 -10.83
CA SER A 26 18.21 -23.40 -11.22
C SER A 26 17.69 -24.16 -9.99
N PRO A 27 16.64 -24.98 -10.12
CA PRO A 27 16.09 -25.78 -9.01
C PRO A 27 17.11 -26.54 -8.15
N ASN A 28 18.15 -27.10 -8.77
CA ASN A 28 19.20 -27.82 -8.06
C ASN A 28 20.35 -26.94 -7.55
N GLY A 29 20.31 -25.62 -7.79
CA GLY A 29 21.35 -24.69 -7.39
C GLY A 29 22.62 -24.73 -8.23
N LYS A 30 22.69 -25.54 -9.29
CA LYS A 30 23.89 -25.71 -10.13
C LYS A 30 24.14 -24.53 -11.05
N TYR A 31 23.07 -23.97 -11.65
CA TYR A 31 23.18 -22.90 -12.62
C TYR A 31 22.54 -21.60 -12.11
N ILE A 32 23.11 -20.48 -12.52
CA ILE A 32 22.53 -19.15 -12.38
C ILE A 32 22.42 -18.50 -13.75
N GLY A 33 21.21 -18.08 -14.09
CA GLY A 33 20.94 -17.21 -15.22
C GLY A 33 20.97 -15.76 -14.76
N TYR A 34 21.62 -14.87 -15.49
CA TYR A 34 21.57 -13.43 -15.19
C TYR A 34 21.77 -12.59 -16.46
N ILE A 35 21.45 -11.31 -16.35
CA ILE A 35 21.67 -10.32 -17.40
C ILE A 35 22.92 -9.51 -17.09
N ALA A 36 23.83 -9.36 -18.04
CA ALA A 36 25.08 -8.59 -17.91
C ALA A 36 25.47 -7.90 -19.22
N PRO A 37 26.26 -6.81 -19.19
CA PRO A 37 26.65 -6.10 -20.40
C PRO A 37 27.70 -6.86 -21.21
N LYS A 38 27.46 -7.00 -22.53
CA LYS A 38 28.42 -7.35 -23.57
C LYS A 38 28.56 -6.15 -24.51
N ASP A 39 29.76 -5.58 -24.63
CA ASP A 39 30.01 -4.40 -25.48
C ASP A 39 29.03 -3.23 -25.24
N GLY A 40 28.56 -3.07 -24.00
CA GLY A 40 27.59 -2.04 -23.61
C GLY A 40 26.12 -2.44 -23.73
N VAL A 41 25.80 -3.60 -24.29
CA VAL A 41 24.43 -4.11 -24.47
C VAL A 41 24.13 -5.22 -23.45
N LEU A 42 23.01 -5.13 -22.74
CA LEU A 42 22.63 -6.16 -21.77
C LEU A 42 22.27 -7.47 -22.49
N ASN A 43 22.94 -8.55 -22.11
CA ASN A 43 22.86 -9.88 -22.70
C ASN A 43 22.54 -10.96 -21.65
N VAL A 44 22.04 -12.11 -22.11
CA VAL A 44 21.64 -13.24 -21.26
C VAL A 44 22.80 -14.23 -21.11
N TYR A 45 23.14 -14.53 -19.85
CA TYR A 45 24.21 -15.45 -19.47
C TYR A 45 23.68 -16.57 -18.61
N VAL A 46 24.27 -17.75 -18.75
CA VAL A 46 24.11 -18.86 -17.80
C VAL A 46 25.50 -19.28 -17.34
N ALA A 47 25.68 -19.41 -16.03
CA ALA A 47 26.93 -19.83 -15.44
C ALA A 47 26.70 -20.90 -14.37
N ASP A 48 27.71 -21.73 -14.14
CA ASP A 48 27.78 -22.55 -12.94
C ASP A 48 27.87 -21.65 -11.70
N THR A 49 27.10 -21.95 -10.66
CA THR A 49 27.02 -21.14 -9.43
C THR A 49 28.35 -21.07 -8.70
N GLU A 50 29.22 -22.07 -8.84
CA GLU A 50 30.55 -22.08 -8.24
C GLU A 50 31.54 -21.19 -9.00
N ASN A 51 31.28 -20.90 -10.29
CA ASN A 51 32.23 -20.24 -11.20
C ASN A 51 31.75 -18.90 -11.77
N ILE A 52 30.79 -18.24 -11.13
CA ILE A 52 30.21 -16.93 -11.56
C ILE A 52 31.26 -15.84 -11.84
N LYS A 53 32.46 -15.95 -11.24
CA LYS A 53 33.55 -14.97 -11.36
C LYS A 53 34.47 -15.17 -12.57
N ASN A 54 34.59 -16.38 -13.12
CA ASN A 54 35.76 -16.78 -13.93
C ASN A 54 35.52 -16.99 -15.43
N GLY A 55 34.35 -16.64 -15.96
CA GLY A 55 34.07 -16.79 -17.38
C GLY A 55 32.76 -17.52 -17.58
N THR A 56 31.93 -16.94 -18.42
CA THR A 56 30.49 -17.12 -18.40
C THR A 56 30.09 -17.57 -19.78
N GLU A 57 29.36 -18.67 -19.91
CA GLU A 57 28.84 -19.02 -21.21
C GLU A 57 27.64 -18.13 -21.53
N GLU A 58 27.83 -17.30 -22.56
CA GLU A 58 26.72 -16.60 -23.18
C GLU A 58 25.71 -17.64 -23.66
N LEU A 59 24.46 -17.48 -23.24
CA LEU A 59 23.40 -18.32 -23.75
C LEU A 59 23.16 -17.97 -25.23
N TYR A 60 23.14 -16.67 -25.54
CA TYR A 60 23.12 -16.12 -26.88
C TYR A 60 23.31 -14.60 -26.89
N VAL A 61 23.66 -14.04 -28.05
CA VAL A 61 23.81 -12.58 -28.25
C VAL A 61 22.46 -11.95 -28.60
N ILE A 62 22.17 -10.83 -27.95
CA ILE A 62 21.01 -9.96 -28.15
C ILE A 62 21.52 -8.65 -28.76
N PRO A 63 21.02 -8.25 -29.94
CA PRO A 63 21.38 -6.97 -30.54
C PRO A 63 20.73 -5.80 -29.78
N GLN A 64 21.26 -4.59 -29.97
CA GLN A 64 20.85 -3.39 -29.21
C GLN A 64 19.35 -3.06 -29.40
N GLU A 65 18.77 -3.40 -30.54
CA GLU A 65 17.34 -3.21 -30.83
C GLU A 65 16.42 -4.11 -30.00
N ASP A 66 16.90 -5.28 -29.57
CA ASP A 66 16.07 -6.33 -28.93
C ASP A 66 16.30 -6.46 -27.42
N TYR A 67 17.16 -5.60 -26.83
CA TYR A 67 17.57 -5.78 -25.42
C TYR A 67 16.45 -5.48 -24.42
N ASN A 68 15.55 -4.52 -24.70
CA ASN A 68 14.60 -3.99 -23.71
C ASN A 68 13.54 -5.01 -23.27
N THR A 69 13.27 -5.99 -24.12
CA THR A 69 12.18 -6.97 -23.97
C THR A 69 12.70 -8.40 -23.81
N THR A 70 14.02 -8.62 -23.93
CA THR A 70 14.62 -9.95 -23.79
C THR A 70 15.09 -10.18 -22.35
N GLY A 71 14.71 -11.31 -21.76
CA GLY A 71 15.00 -11.58 -20.35
C GLY A 71 14.87 -13.03 -19.93
N ILE A 72 15.40 -13.34 -18.75
CA ILE A 72 15.35 -14.68 -18.14
C ILE A 72 14.17 -14.74 -17.18
N ILE A 73 13.38 -15.81 -17.29
CA ILE A 73 12.26 -16.02 -16.38
C ILE A 73 12.60 -17.07 -15.32
N GLY A 74 13.07 -18.24 -15.74
CA GLY A 74 13.39 -19.32 -14.82
C GLY A 74 13.91 -20.56 -15.54
N PHE A 75 14.26 -21.58 -14.76
CA PHE A 75 14.75 -22.86 -15.26
C PHE A 75 13.66 -23.92 -15.18
N ASN A 76 13.72 -24.90 -16.07
CA ASN A 76 12.91 -26.11 -15.97
C ASN A 76 13.40 -27.02 -14.82
N LYS A 77 12.61 -28.04 -14.48
CA LYS A 77 12.88 -28.94 -13.36
C LYS A 77 14.19 -29.71 -13.50
N THR A 78 14.53 -30.11 -14.73
CA THR A 78 15.71 -30.91 -15.06
C THR A 78 17.00 -30.08 -15.12
N ASN A 79 16.91 -28.74 -15.09
CA ASN A 79 18.03 -27.80 -15.09
C ASN A 79 18.87 -27.81 -16.39
N ASP A 80 18.33 -28.37 -17.47
CA ASP A 80 18.93 -28.40 -18.81
C ASP A 80 18.39 -27.28 -19.70
N LYS A 81 17.27 -26.64 -19.32
CA LYS A 81 16.63 -25.60 -20.11
C LYS A 81 16.23 -24.38 -19.29
N ILE A 82 16.16 -23.25 -19.98
CA ILE A 82 15.82 -21.95 -19.42
C ILE A 82 14.68 -21.30 -20.22
N TYR A 83 13.68 -20.78 -19.52
CA TYR A 83 12.59 -20.03 -20.11
C TYR A 83 12.98 -18.56 -20.23
N THR A 84 12.86 -18.02 -21.44
CA THR A 84 13.22 -16.65 -21.77
C THR A 84 12.10 -15.97 -22.53
N ILE A 85 11.93 -14.67 -22.30
CA ILE A 85 11.22 -13.81 -23.24
C ILE A 85 12.26 -13.37 -24.26
N ASP A 86 12.01 -13.60 -25.55
CA ASP A 86 12.94 -13.36 -26.65
C ASP A 86 12.26 -12.59 -27.78
N SER A 87 12.83 -11.44 -28.15
CA SER A 87 12.36 -10.59 -29.26
C SER A 87 13.18 -10.75 -30.53
N ARG A 88 14.26 -11.54 -30.51
CA ARG A 88 15.20 -11.60 -31.63
C ARG A 88 14.60 -12.20 -32.89
N ASN A 89 14.99 -11.64 -34.03
CA ASN A 89 14.63 -12.12 -35.37
C ASN A 89 13.12 -12.26 -35.58
N ARG A 90 12.32 -11.42 -34.92
CA ARG A 90 10.86 -11.44 -35.02
C ARG A 90 10.34 -10.06 -35.40
N TYR A 91 9.39 -10.05 -36.33
CA TYR A 91 8.62 -8.85 -36.71
C TYR A 91 7.42 -8.62 -35.78
N THR A 92 7.17 -9.56 -34.88
CA THR A 92 6.09 -9.54 -33.91
C THR A 92 6.63 -9.36 -32.50
N ALA A 93 5.71 -9.19 -31.57
CA ALA A 93 5.99 -9.04 -30.16
C ALA A 93 6.86 -10.13 -29.52
N ALA A 94 7.47 -9.79 -28.37
CA ALA A 94 8.32 -10.63 -27.56
C ALA A 94 7.65 -11.97 -27.21
N ALA A 95 8.39 -13.06 -27.40
CA ALA A 95 7.84 -14.42 -27.33
C ALA A 95 8.43 -15.24 -26.20
N LEU A 96 7.62 -16.10 -25.61
CA LEU A 96 8.09 -17.08 -24.64
C LEU A 96 8.77 -18.24 -25.35
N SER A 97 10.04 -18.45 -25.05
CA SER A 97 10.86 -19.51 -25.61
C SER A 97 11.54 -20.34 -24.51
N GLU A 98 11.79 -21.60 -24.84
CA GLU A 98 12.61 -22.53 -24.08
C GLU A 98 13.96 -22.64 -24.76
N VAL A 99 15.05 -22.39 -24.04
CA VAL A 99 16.41 -22.48 -24.59
C VAL A 99 17.17 -23.57 -23.86
N ASP A 100 17.75 -24.48 -24.63
CA ASP A 100 18.61 -25.54 -24.14
C ASP A 100 19.98 -24.95 -23.76
N ILE A 101 20.45 -25.23 -22.55
CA ILE A 101 21.64 -24.57 -21.99
C ILE A 101 22.91 -25.02 -22.69
N GLU A 102 23.00 -26.30 -23.08
CA GLU A 102 24.21 -26.89 -23.66
C GLU A 102 24.30 -26.61 -25.17
N SER A 103 23.24 -26.91 -25.91
CA SER A 103 23.18 -26.71 -27.36
C SER A 103 22.89 -25.27 -27.78
N LYS A 104 22.39 -24.43 -26.85
CA LYS A 104 21.93 -23.06 -27.09
C LYS A 104 20.79 -22.97 -28.11
N SER A 105 20.14 -24.10 -28.39
CA SER A 105 18.99 -24.16 -29.30
C SER A 105 17.74 -23.61 -28.63
N SER A 106 16.96 -22.83 -29.39
CA SER A 106 15.73 -22.19 -28.89
C SER A 106 14.50 -22.85 -29.51
N LYS A 107 13.49 -23.10 -28.67
CA LYS A 107 12.17 -23.60 -29.05
C LYS A 107 11.11 -22.60 -28.60
N LEU A 108 10.28 -22.16 -29.53
CA LEU A 108 9.13 -21.31 -29.22
C LEU A 108 8.09 -22.08 -28.38
N ILE A 109 7.66 -21.52 -27.25
CA ILE A 109 6.53 -22.02 -26.46
C ILE A 109 5.26 -21.28 -26.87
N TYR A 110 5.31 -19.94 -26.84
CA TYR A 110 4.15 -19.11 -27.14
C TYR A 110 4.58 -17.76 -27.71
N SER A 111 3.83 -17.27 -28.70
CA SER A 111 3.90 -15.88 -29.15
C SER A 111 2.53 -15.37 -29.57
N ASN A 112 2.35 -14.07 -29.47
CA ASN A 112 1.22 -13.36 -30.02
C ASN A 112 1.71 -12.48 -31.19
N ASP A 113 0.91 -12.34 -32.24
CA ASP A 113 1.30 -11.57 -33.42
C ASP A 113 1.29 -10.05 -33.18
N LYS A 114 0.65 -9.59 -32.10
CA LYS A 114 0.39 -8.17 -31.83
C LYS A 114 0.99 -7.64 -30.52
N PHE A 115 1.13 -8.46 -29.48
CA PHE A 115 1.46 -8.00 -28.12
C PHE A 115 2.54 -8.83 -27.44
N ASP A 116 3.42 -8.15 -26.72
CA ASP A 116 4.53 -8.77 -25.99
C ASP A 116 3.97 -9.68 -24.90
N VAL A 117 4.57 -10.87 -24.75
CA VAL A 117 4.39 -11.66 -23.52
C VAL A 117 4.93 -10.83 -22.37
N SER A 118 4.06 -10.45 -21.44
CA SER A 118 4.36 -9.56 -20.33
C SER A 118 4.74 -10.32 -19.06
N ASP A 119 4.12 -11.49 -18.84
CA ASP A 119 4.35 -12.31 -17.65
C ASP A 119 4.11 -13.80 -17.94
N LEU A 120 4.56 -14.66 -17.04
CA LEU A 120 4.25 -16.09 -17.06
C LEU A 120 4.31 -16.71 -15.67
N THR A 121 3.52 -17.76 -15.49
CA THR A 121 3.45 -18.50 -14.23
C THR A 121 4.04 -19.89 -14.41
N LEU A 122 5.07 -20.20 -13.62
CA LEU A 122 5.64 -21.54 -13.53
C LEU A 122 5.02 -22.30 -12.36
N HIS A 123 4.86 -23.62 -12.52
CA HIS A 123 4.56 -24.47 -11.37
C HIS A 123 5.73 -24.40 -10.37
N PRO A 124 5.49 -24.20 -9.06
CA PRO A 124 6.56 -23.91 -8.10
C PRO A 124 7.60 -25.03 -7.97
N THR A 125 7.19 -26.30 -8.10
CA THR A 125 8.05 -27.50 -7.99
C THR A 125 8.31 -28.19 -9.33
N GLU A 126 7.28 -28.43 -10.13
CA GLU A 126 7.39 -29.02 -11.48
C GLU A 126 8.05 -28.11 -12.52
N LYS A 127 8.09 -26.79 -12.28
CA LYS A 127 8.76 -25.78 -13.12
C LYS A 127 8.34 -25.73 -14.59
N ASN A 128 7.29 -26.43 -15.00
CA ASN A 128 6.63 -26.25 -16.29
C ASN A 128 5.89 -24.91 -16.32
N VAL A 129 5.73 -24.35 -17.52
CA VAL A 129 4.94 -23.14 -17.77
C VAL A 129 3.46 -23.51 -17.70
N LEU A 130 2.74 -22.92 -16.75
CA LEU A 130 1.30 -23.12 -16.58
C LEU A 130 0.51 -22.18 -17.49
N LEU A 131 0.84 -20.89 -17.49
CA LEU A 131 0.20 -19.87 -18.31
C LEU A 131 1.17 -18.75 -18.67
N ALA A 132 0.82 -18.00 -19.71
CA ALA A 132 1.46 -16.75 -20.11
C ALA A 132 0.43 -15.62 -20.11
N ALA A 133 0.88 -14.39 -19.90
CA ALA A 133 0.05 -13.18 -20.00
C ALA A 133 0.60 -12.24 -21.08
N TYR A 134 -0.28 -11.47 -21.70
CA TYR A 134 0.09 -10.34 -22.55
C TYR A 134 -0.80 -9.14 -22.26
N ASN A 135 -0.24 -7.95 -22.45
CA ASN A 135 -0.91 -6.71 -22.14
C ASN A 135 -1.34 -6.04 -23.44
N TYR A 136 -2.65 -5.88 -23.63
CA TYR A 136 -3.20 -5.04 -24.69
C TYR A 136 -3.81 -3.77 -24.10
N LEU A 137 -5.12 -3.78 -23.87
CA LEU A 137 -5.84 -2.77 -23.09
C LEU A 137 -6.12 -3.26 -21.66
N ARG A 138 -6.07 -4.58 -21.48
CA ARG A 138 -6.22 -5.34 -20.23
C ARG A 138 -5.25 -6.52 -20.28
N ASP A 139 -4.94 -7.08 -19.12
CA ASP A 139 -4.08 -8.26 -19.03
C ASP A 139 -4.87 -9.51 -19.43
N GLU A 140 -4.42 -10.16 -20.50
CA GLU A 140 -5.04 -11.39 -20.99
C GLU A 140 -4.15 -12.60 -20.72
N ILE A 141 -4.73 -13.63 -20.09
CA ILE A 141 -4.06 -14.89 -19.78
C ILE A 141 -4.34 -15.94 -20.85
N VAL A 142 -3.27 -16.62 -21.27
CA VAL A 142 -3.25 -17.81 -22.12
C VAL A 142 -2.78 -19.02 -21.31
N VAL A 143 -3.63 -20.03 -21.25
CA VAL A 143 -3.29 -21.32 -20.62
C VAL A 143 -2.34 -22.09 -21.52
N ILE A 144 -1.18 -22.48 -20.99
CA ILE A 144 -0.16 -23.28 -21.68
C ILE A 144 -0.24 -24.74 -21.25
N ASP A 145 -0.46 -24.98 -19.95
CA ASP A 145 -0.65 -26.33 -19.40
C ASP A 145 -2.13 -26.64 -19.24
N ASP A 146 -2.60 -27.69 -19.91
CA ASP A 146 -4.02 -28.06 -19.91
C ASP A 146 -4.55 -28.51 -18.53
N SER A 147 -3.67 -28.87 -17.59
CA SER A 147 -4.07 -29.27 -16.23
C SER A 147 -4.83 -28.18 -15.46
N ILE A 148 -4.59 -26.90 -15.77
CA ILE A 148 -5.20 -25.75 -15.09
C ILE A 148 -6.34 -25.11 -15.88
N ARG A 149 -6.71 -25.70 -17.04
CA ARG A 149 -7.64 -25.08 -17.99
C ARG A 149 -9.03 -24.82 -17.37
N GLU A 150 -9.57 -25.79 -16.64
CA GLU A 150 -10.87 -25.63 -15.98
C GLU A 150 -10.79 -24.68 -14.78
N ASP A 151 -9.66 -24.61 -14.07
CA ASP A 151 -9.46 -23.65 -12.97
C ASP A 151 -9.48 -22.21 -13.49
N ILE A 152 -8.74 -21.92 -14.56
CA ILE A 152 -8.72 -20.58 -15.18
C ILE A 152 -10.09 -20.22 -15.75
N LYS A 153 -10.82 -21.18 -16.31
CA LYS A 153 -12.19 -20.98 -16.79
C LYS A 153 -13.16 -20.66 -15.65
N TYR A 154 -13.00 -21.32 -14.51
CA TYR A 154 -13.75 -21.00 -13.29
C TYR A 154 -13.41 -19.58 -12.80
N LEU A 155 -12.13 -19.22 -12.71
CA LEU A 155 -11.71 -17.87 -12.31
C LEU A 155 -12.29 -16.80 -13.24
N LYS A 156 -12.24 -16.99 -14.56
CA LYS A 156 -12.86 -16.09 -15.55
C LYS A 156 -14.38 -15.97 -15.41
N SER A 157 -15.05 -16.91 -14.73
CA SER A 157 -16.49 -16.85 -14.49
C SER A 157 -16.89 -16.01 -13.26
N ILE A 158 -15.97 -15.85 -12.31
CA ILE A 158 -16.21 -15.14 -11.03
C ILE A 158 -15.49 -13.79 -10.95
N ILE A 159 -14.31 -13.67 -11.55
CA ILE A 159 -13.49 -12.46 -11.60
C ILE A 159 -13.99 -11.53 -12.70
N LYS A 160 -14.15 -10.25 -12.38
CA LYS A 160 -14.62 -9.22 -13.32
C LYS A 160 -13.51 -8.36 -13.90
N GLY A 161 -12.43 -8.15 -13.14
CA GLY A 161 -11.25 -7.43 -13.59
C GLY A 161 -10.22 -8.35 -14.23
N ASP A 162 -8.97 -7.90 -14.18
CA ASP A 162 -7.83 -8.63 -14.72
C ASP A 162 -7.35 -9.64 -13.68
N ILE A 163 -7.13 -10.89 -14.13
CA ILE A 163 -6.70 -11.98 -13.28
C ILE A 163 -5.18 -11.88 -13.13
N GLU A 164 -4.70 -11.75 -11.90
CA GLU A 164 -3.26 -11.80 -11.58
C GLU A 164 -2.97 -12.98 -10.65
N ILE A 165 -2.08 -13.88 -11.06
CA ILE A 165 -1.65 -15.00 -10.21
C ILE A 165 -0.49 -14.54 -9.32
N VAL A 166 -0.79 -14.25 -8.06
CA VAL A 166 0.19 -13.70 -7.11
C VAL A 166 1.11 -14.78 -6.55
N SER A 167 0.58 -15.97 -6.25
CA SER A 167 1.35 -17.08 -5.69
C SER A 167 0.63 -18.41 -5.83
N ILE A 168 1.39 -19.50 -5.87
CA ILE A 168 0.90 -20.88 -5.87
C ILE A 168 1.62 -21.68 -4.77
N SER A 169 0.89 -22.53 -4.04
CA SER A 169 1.48 -23.47 -3.07
C SER A 169 2.37 -24.51 -3.74
N LEU A 170 3.33 -25.08 -3.00
CA LEU A 170 4.32 -26.02 -3.57
C LEU A 170 3.69 -27.25 -4.25
N ASP A 171 2.55 -27.70 -3.76
CA ASP A 171 1.76 -28.81 -4.30
C ASP A 171 0.83 -28.42 -5.45
N GLY A 172 0.78 -27.13 -5.82
CA GLY A 172 -0.08 -26.64 -6.90
C GLY A 172 -1.56 -26.54 -6.54
N MET A 173 -1.97 -26.87 -5.31
CA MET A 173 -3.39 -26.99 -4.94
C MET A 173 -4.03 -25.67 -4.45
N HIS A 174 -3.23 -24.71 -3.98
CA HIS A 174 -3.72 -23.45 -3.42
C HIS A 174 -3.10 -22.27 -4.13
N TRP A 175 -3.96 -21.38 -4.61
CA TRP A 175 -3.58 -20.24 -5.43
C TRP A 175 -4.02 -18.96 -4.73
N ILE A 176 -3.18 -17.94 -4.78
CA ILE A 176 -3.52 -16.57 -4.44
C ILE A 176 -3.72 -15.84 -5.76
N VAL A 177 -4.96 -15.42 -5.99
CA VAL A 177 -5.35 -14.69 -7.19
C VAL A 177 -5.82 -13.31 -6.78
N ALA A 178 -5.33 -12.29 -7.47
CA ALA A 178 -5.81 -10.91 -7.34
C ALA A 178 -6.73 -10.58 -8.50
N ASP A 179 -7.85 -9.95 -8.17
CA ASP A 179 -8.76 -9.31 -9.12
C ASP A 179 -8.42 -7.82 -9.20
N SER A 180 -7.82 -7.40 -10.32
CA SER A 180 -7.44 -6.02 -10.58
C SER A 180 -8.54 -5.31 -11.36
N GLN A 181 -9.30 -4.45 -10.66
CA GLN A 181 -10.36 -3.63 -11.25
C GLN A 181 -9.96 -2.15 -11.27
N ASP A 182 -10.30 -1.49 -12.36
CA ASP A 182 -10.11 -0.06 -12.59
C ASP A 182 -11.04 0.80 -11.72
N ASP A 183 -12.15 0.25 -11.23
CA ASP A 183 -13.17 0.95 -10.44
C ASP A 183 -13.60 0.23 -9.14
N GLY A 184 -12.84 -0.77 -8.68
CA GLY A 184 -13.16 -1.59 -7.50
C GLY A 184 -11.98 -1.80 -6.54
N PRO A 185 -12.23 -2.12 -5.26
CA PRO A 185 -11.17 -2.54 -4.33
C PRO A 185 -10.62 -3.92 -4.72
N TYR A 186 -9.31 -4.13 -4.60
CA TYR A 186 -8.66 -5.44 -4.79
C TYR A 186 -9.36 -6.53 -3.96
N VAL A 187 -9.87 -7.57 -4.61
CA VAL A 187 -10.40 -8.77 -3.94
C VAL A 187 -9.28 -9.81 -3.92
N LEU A 188 -8.91 -10.26 -2.72
CA LEU A 188 -7.94 -11.33 -2.50
C LEU A 188 -8.71 -12.62 -2.17
N GLU A 189 -8.77 -13.54 -3.12
CA GLU A 189 -9.32 -14.88 -2.87
C GLU A 189 -8.17 -15.82 -2.48
N ILE A 190 -8.25 -16.38 -1.27
CA ILE A 190 -7.36 -17.45 -0.81
C ILE A 190 -8.22 -18.71 -0.76
N GLY A 191 -7.95 -19.67 -1.65
CA GLY A 191 -8.59 -20.98 -1.60
C GLY A 191 -8.31 -21.69 -0.27
N GLY A 192 -9.35 -22.17 0.42
CA GLY A 192 -9.27 -22.90 1.68
C GLY A 192 -10.60 -22.93 2.45
N THR A 193 -10.72 -23.76 3.49
CA THR A 193 -11.90 -23.78 4.38
C THR A 193 -11.90 -22.68 5.43
N SER A 194 -10.90 -21.79 5.45
CA SER A 194 -10.87 -20.65 6.36
C SER A 194 -10.06 -19.46 5.83
N LEU A 195 -10.52 -18.24 6.13
CA LEU A 195 -9.90 -16.97 5.75
C LEU A 195 -9.80 -16.05 6.97
N ASN A 196 -8.64 -15.42 7.18
CA ASN A 196 -8.52 -14.35 8.17
C ASN A 196 -8.71 -13.00 7.49
N PHE A 197 -9.68 -12.22 7.97
CA PHE A 197 -9.95 -10.87 7.49
C PHE A 197 -10.09 -9.91 8.68
N LEU A 198 -9.18 -8.93 8.78
CA LEU A 198 -9.08 -8.01 9.91
C LEU A 198 -9.05 -8.74 11.26
N ASP A 199 -10.05 -8.49 12.12
CA ASP A 199 -10.21 -9.09 13.44
C ASP A 199 -11.03 -10.40 13.39
N VAL A 200 -11.34 -10.97 12.22
CA VAL A 200 -12.24 -12.14 12.09
C VAL A 200 -11.56 -13.29 11.35
N LYS A 201 -11.67 -14.50 11.89
CA LYS A 201 -11.40 -15.75 11.19
C LYS A 201 -12.72 -16.33 10.72
N ILE A 202 -12.91 -16.37 9.41
CA ILE A 202 -14.06 -16.96 8.74
C ILE A 202 -13.69 -18.41 8.44
N LYS A 203 -14.59 -19.35 8.73
CA LYS A 203 -14.43 -20.78 8.42
C LYS A 203 -15.69 -21.28 7.72
N VAL A 204 -15.52 -22.22 6.79
CA VAL A 204 -16.62 -22.96 6.18
C VAL A 204 -16.71 -24.31 6.88
N ILE A 205 -17.80 -24.54 7.62
CA ILE A 205 -18.09 -25.80 8.34
C ILE A 205 -19.49 -26.24 7.93
N ASN A 206 -19.64 -27.44 7.36
CA ASN A 206 -20.92 -27.97 6.88
C ASN A 206 -21.67 -26.98 5.98
N GLU A 207 -20.97 -26.40 5.00
CA GLU A 207 -21.51 -25.38 4.07
C GLU A 207 -22.01 -24.08 4.73
N GLN A 208 -21.72 -23.87 6.02
CA GLN A 208 -22.07 -22.66 6.75
C GLN A 208 -20.83 -21.87 7.15
N LEU A 209 -20.99 -20.53 7.18
CA LEU A 209 -19.96 -19.63 7.68
C LEU A 209 -19.95 -19.62 9.20
N ASN A 210 -18.76 -19.83 9.74
CA ASN A 210 -18.46 -19.86 11.15
C ASN A 210 -17.36 -18.84 11.45
N PHE A 211 -17.58 -18.00 12.45
CA PHE A 211 -16.74 -16.84 12.74
C PHE A 211 -16.08 -17.00 14.11
N ASP A 212 -14.77 -16.76 14.17
CA ASP A 212 -14.00 -16.63 15.42
C ASP A 212 -13.26 -15.29 15.43
N TRP A 213 -13.02 -14.73 16.63
CA TRP A 213 -12.21 -13.52 16.77
C TRP A 213 -10.74 -13.87 16.51
N TYR A 214 -10.13 -13.15 15.56
CA TYR A 214 -8.76 -13.37 15.12
C TYR A 214 -7.82 -12.27 15.62
N GLN A 215 -6.59 -12.66 15.98
CA GLN A 215 -5.47 -11.76 16.20
C GLN A 215 -4.29 -12.21 15.32
N LYS A 216 -3.55 -11.25 14.76
CA LYS A 216 -2.34 -11.55 13.99
C LYS A 216 -1.30 -12.26 14.87
N PRO A 217 -0.45 -13.15 14.32
CA PRO A 217 0.62 -13.80 15.08
C PRO A 217 1.59 -12.83 15.77
N THR A 218 1.70 -11.61 15.25
CA THR A 218 2.52 -10.53 15.81
C THR A 218 1.84 -9.75 16.95
N PHE A 219 0.62 -10.13 17.35
CA PHE A 219 -0.11 -9.45 18.42
C PHE A 219 0.60 -9.62 19.77
N SER A 220 1.03 -8.49 20.35
CA SER A 220 1.82 -8.48 21.59
C SER A 220 1.00 -8.62 22.87
N GLY A 221 -0.33 -8.54 22.80
CA GLY A 221 -1.18 -8.52 24.00
C GLY A 221 -1.04 -7.24 24.86
N ARG A 222 -0.33 -6.22 24.40
CA ARG A 222 -0.09 -4.99 25.18
C ARG A 222 -1.21 -3.97 24.98
N PHE A 223 -1.85 -3.61 26.08
CA PHE A 223 -2.82 -2.53 26.18
C PHE A 223 -2.32 -1.44 27.14
N ILE A 224 -3.16 -0.44 27.40
CA ILE A 224 -2.89 0.54 28.45
C ILE A 224 -2.76 -0.20 29.78
N ASN A 225 -1.59 -0.13 30.42
CA ASN A 225 -1.38 -0.72 31.73
C ASN A 225 -2.34 -0.13 32.78
N PHE A 226 -2.84 -0.94 33.71
CA PHE A 226 -3.80 -0.50 34.72
C PHE A 226 -3.28 0.61 35.63
N PHE A 227 -1.98 0.69 35.90
CA PHE A 227 -1.39 1.73 36.74
C PHE A 227 -1.02 3.00 35.97
N SER A 228 -1.20 3.00 34.65
CA SER A 228 -0.92 4.19 33.84
C SER A 228 -1.87 5.36 34.16
N ASN A 229 -1.38 6.58 33.91
CA ASN A 229 -2.10 7.83 34.15
C ASN A 229 -3.20 8.09 33.11
N HIS A 230 -4.23 7.25 33.12
CA HIS A 230 -5.41 7.35 32.26
C HIS A 230 -6.70 7.29 33.08
N PRO A 231 -7.77 7.96 32.63
CA PRO A 231 -9.08 7.88 33.26
C PRO A 231 -9.60 6.45 33.33
N MET A 232 -10.32 6.11 34.40
CA MET A 232 -10.95 4.79 34.54
C MET A 232 -11.92 4.45 33.40
N SER A 233 -12.56 5.44 32.78
CA SER A 233 -13.42 5.22 31.62
C SER A 233 -12.66 4.64 30.42
N GLN A 234 -11.40 5.04 30.20
CA GLN A 234 -10.57 4.50 29.12
C GLN A 234 -10.14 3.06 29.43
N LYS A 235 -9.81 2.78 30.70
CA LYS A 235 -9.49 1.43 31.16
C LYS A 235 -10.69 0.48 30.99
N LYS A 236 -11.90 0.94 31.32
CA LYS A 236 -13.15 0.20 31.04
C LYS A 236 -13.43 0.05 29.54
N ALA A 237 -13.18 1.09 28.75
CA ALA A 237 -13.41 1.07 27.31
C ALA A 237 -12.57 0.00 26.59
N ILE A 238 -11.35 -0.28 27.07
CA ILE A 238 -10.54 -1.41 26.57
C ILE A 238 -11.27 -2.73 26.78
N ILE A 239 -11.73 -2.99 28.01
CA ILE A 239 -12.47 -4.21 28.34
C ILE A 239 -13.74 -4.30 27.47
N PHE A 240 -14.49 -3.20 27.35
CA PHE A 240 -15.70 -3.16 26.53
C PHE A 240 -15.41 -3.50 25.07
N SER A 241 -14.38 -2.90 24.49
CA SER A 241 -13.99 -3.13 23.11
C SER A 241 -13.54 -4.58 22.86
N LEU A 242 -12.88 -5.21 23.83
CA LEU A 242 -12.48 -6.61 23.73
C LEU A 242 -13.69 -7.55 23.84
N VAL A 243 -14.58 -7.31 24.81
CA VAL A 243 -15.82 -8.08 24.98
C VAL A 243 -16.72 -7.95 23.75
N ASP A 244 -16.86 -6.74 23.20
CA ASP A 244 -17.63 -6.49 21.98
C ASP A 244 -17.07 -7.32 20.81
N ARG A 245 -15.74 -7.31 20.59
CA ARG A 245 -15.13 -8.15 19.54
C ARG A 245 -15.38 -9.63 19.79
N ALA A 246 -15.17 -10.10 21.01
CA ALA A 246 -15.35 -11.52 21.34
C ALA A 246 -16.79 -11.98 21.12
N LEU A 247 -17.79 -11.18 21.44
CA LEU A 247 -19.19 -11.61 21.35
C LEU A 247 -19.85 -11.31 20.01
N LEU A 248 -19.54 -10.15 19.41
CA LEU A 248 -20.20 -9.69 18.18
C LEU A 248 -19.52 -10.20 16.91
N LEU A 249 -18.24 -10.59 16.97
CA LEU A 249 -17.49 -11.09 15.82
C LEU A 249 -17.30 -12.61 15.80
N SER A 250 -17.79 -13.33 16.82
CA SER A 250 -17.63 -14.78 16.86
C SER A 250 -18.90 -15.54 17.23
N ASN A 251 -19.00 -16.78 16.75
CA ASN A 251 -20.06 -17.71 17.11
C ASN A 251 -19.98 -18.08 18.59
N LYS A 252 -21.14 -18.40 19.18
CA LYS A 252 -21.30 -18.68 20.62
C LYS A 252 -20.34 -19.73 21.19
N GLU A 253 -19.97 -20.72 20.38
CA GLU A 253 -19.03 -21.77 20.79
C GLU A 253 -17.62 -21.24 21.14
N TYR A 254 -17.21 -20.11 20.56
CA TYR A 254 -15.90 -19.50 20.82
C TYR A 254 -15.93 -18.48 21.96
N HIS A 255 -17.11 -18.06 22.44
CA HIS A 255 -17.24 -16.99 23.43
C HIS A 255 -16.47 -17.31 24.72
N LYS A 256 -16.56 -18.54 25.23
CA LYS A 256 -15.83 -18.97 26.43
C LYS A 256 -14.31 -18.86 26.26
N LYS A 257 -13.80 -19.37 25.13
CA LYS A 257 -12.37 -19.29 24.80
C LYS A 257 -11.91 -17.83 24.70
N ASN A 258 -12.69 -16.99 24.01
CA ASN A 258 -12.34 -15.59 23.76
C ASN A 258 -12.40 -14.76 25.05
N ILE A 259 -13.38 -15.00 25.93
CA ILE A 259 -13.44 -14.34 27.24
C ILE A 259 -12.26 -14.76 28.13
N ASN A 260 -11.90 -16.05 28.16
CA ASN A 260 -10.71 -16.51 28.90
C ASN A 260 -9.44 -15.82 28.39
N PHE A 261 -9.29 -15.69 27.07
CA PHE A 261 -8.19 -14.97 26.45
C PHE A 261 -8.15 -13.49 26.89
N ILE A 262 -9.30 -12.82 26.95
CA ILE A 262 -9.41 -11.42 27.41
C ILE A 262 -8.97 -11.29 28.87
N ILE A 263 -9.46 -12.17 29.76
CA ILE A 263 -9.10 -12.15 31.18
C ILE A 263 -7.58 -12.30 31.34
N ASN A 264 -6.99 -13.31 30.70
CA ASN A 264 -5.55 -13.53 30.74
C ASN A 264 -4.79 -12.32 30.21
N THR A 265 -5.20 -11.76 29.07
CA THR A 265 -4.54 -10.59 28.48
C THR A 265 -4.60 -9.37 29.41
N LEU A 266 -5.73 -9.11 30.05
CA LEU A 266 -5.89 -7.98 30.96
C LEU A 266 -5.07 -8.16 32.25
N LEU A 267 -4.96 -9.38 32.77
CA LEU A 267 -4.08 -9.70 33.89
C LEU A 267 -2.61 -9.41 33.56
N HIS A 268 -2.15 -9.72 32.35
CA HIS A 268 -0.80 -9.36 31.88
C HIS A 268 -0.58 -7.85 31.67
N ASN A 269 -1.64 -7.05 31.74
CA ASN A 269 -1.61 -5.59 31.75
C ASN A 269 -1.95 -5.00 33.13
N ASP A 270 -1.82 -5.81 34.18
CA ASP A 270 -1.98 -5.48 35.60
C ASP A 270 -3.39 -5.04 36.04
N TYR A 271 -4.43 -5.40 35.27
CA TYR A 271 -5.80 -5.12 35.67
C TYR A 271 -6.20 -6.00 36.87
N PRO A 272 -6.79 -5.42 37.94
CA PRO A 272 -7.29 -6.19 39.08
C PRO A 272 -8.40 -7.15 38.66
N ILE A 273 -8.35 -8.38 39.18
CA ILE A 273 -9.26 -9.45 38.77
C ILE A 273 -10.74 -9.11 39.00
N GLU A 274 -11.07 -8.50 40.14
CA GLU A 274 -12.44 -8.05 40.46
C GLU A 274 -12.93 -7.02 39.45
N PHE A 275 -12.07 -6.03 39.13
CA PHE A 275 -12.38 -5.00 38.15
C PHE A 275 -12.62 -5.58 36.76
N ILE A 276 -11.84 -6.60 36.36
CA ILE A 276 -12.04 -7.32 35.10
C ILE A 276 -13.42 -7.95 35.07
N PHE A 277 -13.75 -8.80 36.05
CA PHE A 277 -15.01 -9.52 36.09
C PHE A 277 -16.22 -8.59 36.14
N ASP A 278 -16.20 -7.59 37.02
CA ASP A 278 -17.29 -6.61 37.15
C ASP A 278 -17.54 -5.88 35.84
N THR A 279 -16.47 -5.47 35.16
CA THR A 279 -16.57 -4.71 33.91
C THR A 279 -17.03 -5.59 32.74
N ILE A 280 -16.56 -6.84 32.66
CA ILE A 280 -17.01 -7.82 31.66
C ILE A 280 -18.50 -8.11 31.85
N ASN A 281 -18.92 -8.49 33.06
CA ASN A 281 -20.31 -8.83 33.36
C ASN A 281 -21.25 -7.67 33.03
N ASN A 282 -20.89 -6.45 33.47
CA ASN A 282 -21.65 -5.25 33.15
C ASN A 282 -21.77 -5.04 31.63
N ARG A 283 -20.71 -5.32 30.85
CA ARG A 283 -20.74 -5.15 29.41
C ARG A 283 -21.63 -6.18 28.73
N ILE A 284 -21.53 -7.44 29.12
CA ILE A 284 -22.34 -8.53 28.59
C ILE A 284 -23.83 -8.22 28.79
N ASP A 285 -24.21 -7.81 30.01
CA ASP A 285 -25.58 -7.41 30.33
C ASP A 285 -26.08 -6.27 29.45
N ASN A 286 -25.22 -5.29 29.17
CA ASN A 286 -25.56 -4.15 28.30
C ASN A 286 -25.74 -4.54 26.84
N ILE A 287 -24.94 -5.49 26.34
CA ILE A 287 -25.07 -6.02 24.96
C ILE A 287 -26.41 -6.74 24.83
N HIS A 288 -26.73 -7.65 25.74
CA HIS A 288 -28.02 -8.36 25.73
C HIS A 288 -29.20 -7.39 25.80
N LYS A 289 -29.16 -6.41 26.71
CA LYS A 289 -30.23 -5.38 26.82
C LYS A 289 -30.40 -4.57 25.53
N ARG A 290 -29.32 -4.28 24.80
CA ARG A 290 -29.37 -3.57 23.51
C ARG A 290 -30.03 -4.41 22.43
N GLU A 291 -29.69 -5.69 22.31
CA GLU A 291 -30.32 -6.60 21.34
C GLU A 291 -31.84 -6.67 21.54
N PHE A 292 -32.30 -6.78 22.80
CA PHE A 292 -33.74 -6.74 23.12
C PHE A 292 -34.40 -5.40 22.78
N LYS A 293 -33.70 -4.28 22.96
CA LYS A 293 -34.26 -2.93 22.67
C LYS A 293 -34.33 -2.63 21.17
N ILE A 294 -33.37 -3.10 20.39
CA ILE A 294 -33.36 -2.97 18.92
C ILE A 294 -34.50 -3.78 18.29
N GLN A 295 -34.82 -4.96 18.84
CA GLN A 295 -35.98 -5.74 18.39
C GLN A 295 -37.32 -5.03 18.68
N LYS A 296 -37.39 -4.20 19.73
CA LYS A 296 -38.63 -3.54 20.18
C LYS A 296 -38.89 -2.17 19.51
N ASN A 297 -37.85 -1.49 19.03
CA ASN A 297 -37.91 -0.14 18.46
C ASN A 297 -37.87 -0.09 16.92
N LYS A 298 -38.31 -1.14 16.21
CA LYS A 298 -38.46 -1.08 14.74
C LYS A 298 -39.59 -0.14 14.27
N GLU A 299 -40.41 0.34 15.19
CA GLU A 299 -41.40 1.40 14.94
C GLU A 299 -41.05 2.62 15.80
N ASN A 300 -40.81 3.74 15.11
CA ASN A 300 -40.50 5.08 15.64
C ASN A 300 -39.05 5.29 16.13
N ASN A 301 -38.28 6.01 15.32
CA ASN A 301 -37.85 7.36 15.71
C ASN A 301 -37.16 8.12 14.56
N ARG A 302 -37.68 9.32 14.28
CA ARG A 302 -36.91 10.44 13.73
C ARG A 302 -36.28 11.14 14.92
N ASP A 303 -35.04 10.81 15.27
CA ASP A 303 -34.34 11.57 16.30
C ASP A 303 -33.72 12.83 15.68
N SER A 304 -34.11 13.98 16.23
CA SER A 304 -33.50 15.28 15.97
C SER A 304 -32.00 15.24 16.34
N GLU A 305 -31.13 15.58 15.39
CA GLU A 305 -29.69 15.73 15.63
C GLU A 305 -29.43 16.85 16.64
N ASN A 306 -29.29 16.49 17.92
CA ASN A 306 -28.75 17.41 18.91
C ASN A 306 -27.24 17.53 18.67
N ASN A 307 -26.81 18.68 18.16
CA ASN A 307 -25.40 19.02 18.01
C ASN A 307 -24.72 19.10 19.39
N VAL A 308 -23.95 18.07 19.72
CA VAL A 308 -23.17 18.00 20.96
C VAL A 308 -21.74 18.47 20.71
N SER A 309 -21.34 19.53 21.42
CA SER A 309 -19.96 20.02 21.44
C SER A 309 -19.07 19.16 22.34
N TRP A 310 -17.82 18.94 21.94
CA TRP A 310 -16.81 18.23 22.75
C TRP A 310 -15.70 19.17 23.20
N PHE A 311 -15.38 19.13 24.49
CA PHE A 311 -14.28 19.87 25.09
C PHE A 311 -13.16 18.90 25.50
N GLY A 312 -12.01 18.98 24.84
CA GLY A 312 -10.84 18.17 25.13
C GLY A 312 -9.98 18.77 26.24
N MET A 313 -9.60 17.97 27.24
CA MET A 313 -8.67 18.41 28.29
C MET A 313 -7.67 17.32 28.71
N PRO A 314 -6.47 17.68 29.20
CA PRO A 314 -5.54 16.69 29.73
C PRO A 314 -6.11 16.00 30.97
N PHE A 315 -5.82 14.71 31.15
CA PHE A 315 -6.18 13.98 32.37
C PHE A 315 -5.12 14.18 33.45
N ILE A 316 -5.55 14.70 34.60
CA ILE A 316 -4.75 14.87 35.82
C ILE A 316 -5.58 14.25 36.96
N PRO A 317 -5.14 13.10 37.52
CA PRO A 317 -5.86 12.41 38.58
C PRO A 317 -6.22 13.34 39.75
N GLY A 318 -7.46 13.27 40.22
CA GLY A 318 -7.94 14.04 41.39
C GLY A 318 -8.26 15.52 41.10
N LEU A 319 -7.62 16.13 40.09
CA LEU A 319 -7.93 17.49 39.63
C LEU A 319 -9.01 17.46 38.55
N THR A 320 -8.73 16.79 37.43
CA THR A 320 -9.60 16.84 36.24
C THR A 320 -10.88 16.04 36.40
N ASP A 321 -10.94 15.11 37.36
CA ASP A 321 -12.16 14.40 37.71
C ASP A 321 -13.27 15.34 38.20
N ARG A 322 -12.91 16.46 38.83
CA ARG A 322 -13.89 17.46 39.31
C ARG A 322 -14.62 18.16 38.17
N PHE A 323 -13.99 18.24 37.00
CA PHE A 323 -14.57 18.88 35.81
C PHE A 323 -15.63 18.00 35.14
N LYS A 324 -15.76 16.71 35.50
CA LYS A 324 -16.86 15.86 35.02
C LYS A 324 -18.25 16.47 35.32
N ARG A 325 -18.36 17.32 36.34
CA ARG A 325 -19.60 18.04 36.70
C ARG A 325 -20.07 19.04 35.64
N ILE A 326 -19.19 19.47 34.74
CA ILE A 326 -19.50 20.42 33.66
C ILE A 326 -20.15 19.69 32.47
N HIS A 327 -20.14 18.36 32.46
CA HIS A 327 -20.82 17.55 31.45
C HIS A 327 -22.33 17.86 31.46
N ASN A 328 -22.88 18.31 30.33
CA ASN A 328 -24.29 18.62 30.17
C ASN A 328 -24.81 18.16 28.79
N ASN A 329 -26.09 18.40 28.49
CA ASN A 329 -26.72 17.94 27.26
C ASN A 329 -26.12 18.56 25.98
N LYS A 330 -25.44 19.70 26.07
CA LYS A 330 -24.84 20.43 24.94
C LYS A 330 -23.31 20.28 24.85
N THR A 331 -22.64 20.00 25.96
CA THR A 331 -21.17 19.94 26.04
C THR A 331 -20.70 18.71 26.79
N ARG A 332 -19.88 17.89 26.11
CA ARG A 332 -19.24 16.70 26.66
C ARG A 332 -17.75 16.94 26.84
N ILE A 333 -17.18 16.37 27.91
CA ILE A 333 -15.75 16.46 28.19
C ILE A 333 -15.07 15.17 27.75
N ALA A 334 -13.98 15.32 27.00
CA ALA A 334 -13.08 14.23 26.61
C ALA A 334 -11.72 14.44 27.26
N PHE A 335 -11.21 13.42 27.95
CA PHE A 335 -9.90 13.45 28.56
C PHE A 335 -8.85 12.83 27.63
N HIS A 336 -7.65 13.42 27.57
CA HIS A 336 -6.52 12.87 26.84
C HIS A 336 -5.24 12.83 27.69
N SER A 337 -4.31 11.94 27.36
CA SER A 337 -2.99 11.92 28.00
C SER A 337 -2.11 13.05 27.45
N THR A 338 -1.24 13.61 28.29
CA THR A 338 -0.22 14.61 27.92
C THR A 338 1.05 13.97 27.37
N ASN A 339 1.32 12.70 27.70
CA ASN A 339 2.49 11.94 27.27
C ASN A 339 2.14 11.11 26.03
N LYS A 340 2.07 11.79 24.89
CA LYS A 340 1.82 11.16 23.59
C LYS A 340 3.11 10.50 23.07
N LEU A 341 2.99 9.32 22.49
CA LEU A 341 4.12 8.55 21.93
C LEU A 341 4.87 9.33 20.85
N ASN A 342 4.18 10.22 20.11
CA ASN A 342 4.76 11.07 19.08
C ASN A 342 5.87 12.03 19.59
N LYS A 343 5.96 12.23 20.92
CA LYS A 343 7.07 12.97 21.54
C LYS A 343 8.39 12.21 21.45
N TYR A 344 8.33 10.88 21.53
CA TYR A 344 9.49 9.99 21.52
C TYR A 344 9.70 9.36 20.14
N ILE A 345 8.61 8.97 19.48
CA ILE A 345 8.62 8.35 18.16
C ILE A 345 8.02 9.36 17.18
N LYS A 346 8.89 10.18 16.59
CA LYS A 346 8.49 11.01 15.46
C LYS A 346 8.44 10.14 14.21
N VAL A 347 7.42 10.33 13.38
CA VAL A 347 7.49 9.90 11.98
C VAL A 347 8.72 10.60 11.39
N GLN A 348 9.74 9.82 11.01
CA GLN A 348 10.96 10.30 10.35
C GLN A 348 10.66 10.73 8.90
N LYS A 349 9.63 11.54 8.71
CA LYS A 349 9.41 12.20 7.43
C LYS A 349 10.26 13.45 7.42
N ASP A 350 11.12 13.57 6.41
CA ASP A 350 11.92 14.77 6.21
C ASP A 350 11.01 16.00 6.07
N ASN A 351 11.42 17.11 6.69
CA ASN A 351 10.71 18.36 6.51
C ASN A 351 10.86 18.82 5.06
N VAL A 352 9.74 19.06 4.38
CA VAL A 352 9.75 19.51 2.99
C VAL A 352 9.98 21.03 2.99
N GLU A 353 11.07 21.47 2.35
CA GLU A 353 11.36 22.90 2.13
C GLU A 353 10.13 23.61 1.55
N GLN A 354 9.90 24.86 1.98
CA GLN A 354 8.72 25.64 1.59
C GLN A 354 8.50 25.70 0.07
N SER A 355 9.59 25.81 -0.70
CA SER A 355 9.56 25.88 -2.17
C SER A 355 9.13 24.55 -2.85
N LYS A 356 9.26 23.42 -2.15
CA LYS A 356 8.93 22.07 -2.64
C LYS A 356 7.54 21.60 -2.20
N LYS A 357 6.81 22.41 -1.41
CA LYS A 357 5.44 22.08 -0.99
C LYS A 357 4.45 22.16 -2.16
N CYS A 358 3.45 21.27 -2.14
CA CYS A 358 2.35 21.18 -3.11
C CYS A 358 1.01 21.44 -2.39
N ASN A 359 -0.06 21.69 -3.15
CA ASN A 359 -1.42 21.95 -2.63
C ASN A 359 -1.46 23.14 -1.65
N VAL A 360 -0.78 24.24 -2.01
CA VAL A 360 -0.64 25.40 -1.14
C VAL A 360 -1.37 26.62 -1.69
N VAL A 361 -1.91 27.42 -0.78
CA VAL A 361 -2.34 28.80 -1.04
C VAL A 361 -1.17 29.70 -0.68
N TYR A 362 -0.70 30.49 -1.63
CA TYR A 362 0.49 31.31 -1.49
C TYR A 362 0.22 32.77 -1.84
N LYS A 363 1.02 33.66 -1.26
CA LYS A 363 0.98 35.11 -1.43
C LYS A 363 2.32 35.64 -1.93
N ILE A 364 2.26 36.48 -2.96
CA ILE A 364 3.40 37.24 -3.49
C ILE A 364 3.08 38.73 -3.35
N CYS A 365 3.95 39.50 -2.71
CA CYS A 365 3.79 40.94 -2.57
C CYS A 365 4.45 41.68 -3.74
N CYS A 366 3.85 42.79 -4.17
CA CYS A 366 4.54 43.75 -5.02
C CYS A 366 5.60 44.51 -4.18
N ASN A 367 6.76 44.80 -4.78
CA ASN A 367 7.81 45.58 -4.12
C ASN A 367 7.51 47.08 -4.12
N ASP A 368 6.74 47.54 -5.10
CA ASP A 368 6.61 48.96 -5.43
C ASP A 368 5.25 49.55 -4.99
N CYS A 369 4.31 48.71 -4.52
CA CYS A 369 3.02 49.17 -4.00
C CYS A 369 2.41 48.18 -2.99
N ASN A 370 1.29 48.57 -2.37
CA ASN A 370 0.58 47.75 -1.38
C ASN A 370 -0.20 46.56 -1.98
N ALA A 371 -0.08 46.30 -3.27
CA ALA A 371 -0.75 45.18 -3.91
C ALA A 371 -0.09 43.83 -3.56
N SER A 372 -0.91 42.78 -3.52
CA SER A 372 -0.41 41.41 -3.38
C SER A 372 -1.25 40.44 -4.18
N TYR A 373 -0.60 39.45 -4.76
CA TYR A 373 -1.24 38.34 -5.45
C TYR A 373 -1.40 37.16 -4.50
N VAL A 374 -2.58 36.55 -4.46
CA VAL A 374 -2.83 35.28 -3.78
C VAL A 374 -3.27 34.26 -4.81
N GLY A 375 -2.59 33.12 -4.83
CA GLY A 375 -2.86 32.02 -5.77
C GLY A 375 -2.87 30.68 -5.07
N GLN A 376 -3.49 29.69 -5.72
CA GLN A 376 -3.44 28.29 -5.29
C GLN A 376 -2.66 27.45 -6.31
N THR A 377 -1.98 26.40 -5.84
CA THR A 377 -1.27 25.46 -6.71
C THR A 377 -1.29 24.04 -6.18
N GLY A 378 -1.63 23.08 -7.04
CA GLY A 378 -1.41 21.65 -6.78
C GLY A 378 0.02 21.18 -7.11
N ARG A 379 0.78 21.97 -7.90
CA ARG A 379 2.19 21.71 -8.21
C ARG A 379 3.11 22.25 -7.10
N GLN A 380 4.38 21.84 -7.13
CA GLN A 380 5.40 22.42 -6.26
C GLN A 380 5.42 23.95 -6.39
N LEU A 381 5.47 24.64 -5.25
CA LEU A 381 5.42 26.10 -5.20
C LEU A 381 6.48 26.74 -6.11
N LYS A 382 7.74 26.27 -6.08
CA LYS A 382 8.81 26.78 -6.94
C LYS A 382 8.47 26.75 -8.43
N THR A 383 7.76 25.71 -8.88
CA THR A 383 7.39 25.53 -10.28
C THR A 383 6.34 26.57 -10.66
N ARG A 384 5.31 26.77 -9.83
CA ARG A 384 4.29 27.78 -10.05
C ARG A 384 4.86 29.22 -10.04
N ILE A 385 5.83 29.48 -9.18
CA ILE A 385 6.51 30.79 -9.14
C ILE A 385 7.34 31.02 -10.40
N ALA A 386 8.06 30.01 -10.88
CA ALA A 386 8.79 30.09 -12.14
C ALA A 386 7.85 30.34 -13.33
N GLU A 387 6.68 29.67 -13.36
CA GLU A 387 5.63 29.92 -14.35
C GLU A 387 5.20 31.40 -14.33
N HIS A 388 4.87 31.96 -13.16
CA HIS A 388 4.50 33.37 -13.04
C HIS A 388 5.60 34.34 -13.47
N ARG A 389 6.86 34.06 -13.08
CA ARG A 389 8.01 34.90 -13.42
C ARG A 389 8.27 34.91 -14.93
N ASN A 390 8.16 33.76 -15.58
CA ASN A 390 8.44 33.59 -17.00
C ASN A 390 7.28 34.02 -17.92
N HIS A 391 6.06 34.10 -17.40
CA HIS A 391 4.87 34.39 -18.21
C HIS A 391 4.96 35.74 -18.95
N ILE A 392 5.71 36.72 -18.44
CA ILE A 392 5.92 38.01 -19.11
C ILE A 392 6.64 37.88 -20.46
N ASN A 393 7.44 36.83 -20.63
CA ASN A 393 8.21 36.57 -21.84
C ASN A 393 7.42 35.74 -22.86
N TRP A 394 6.21 35.30 -22.53
CA TRP A 394 5.42 34.45 -23.43
C TRP A 394 4.57 35.32 -24.36
N ASN A 395 4.54 34.96 -25.65
CA ASN A 395 3.71 35.63 -26.65
C ASN A 395 2.26 35.09 -26.60
N THR A 396 1.57 35.31 -25.48
CA THR A 396 0.20 34.84 -25.25
C THR A 396 -0.82 35.97 -25.32
N THR A 397 -2.04 35.64 -25.77
CA THR A 397 -3.18 36.55 -25.75
C THR A 397 -3.78 36.71 -24.35
N THR A 398 -3.60 35.72 -23.47
CA THR A 398 -4.10 35.72 -22.09
C THR A 398 -2.96 35.91 -21.09
N ARG A 399 -2.94 37.06 -20.41
CA ARG A 399 -1.93 37.40 -19.40
C ARG A 399 -2.42 37.07 -18.00
N SER A 400 -1.49 36.76 -17.09
CA SER A 400 -1.82 36.56 -15.68
C SER A 400 -1.96 37.92 -14.98
N VAL A 401 -2.73 37.99 -13.91
CA VAL A 401 -2.90 39.22 -13.10
C VAL A 401 -1.55 39.80 -12.66
N ILE A 402 -0.60 38.94 -12.30
CA ILE A 402 0.77 39.37 -11.96
C ILE A 402 1.46 39.99 -13.18
N THR A 403 1.39 39.33 -14.34
CA THR A 403 2.00 39.82 -15.58
C THR A 403 1.41 41.16 -16.00
N GLU A 404 0.09 41.30 -15.93
CA GLU A 404 -0.62 42.51 -16.28
C GLU A 404 -0.24 43.68 -15.35
N HIS A 405 -0.21 43.44 -14.03
CA HIS A 405 0.23 44.44 -13.06
C HIS A 405 1.68 44.90 -13.31
N ARG A 406 2.60 43.96 -13.55
CA ARG A 406 4.01 44.28 -13.84
C ARG A 406 4.15 45.13 -15.10
N MET A 407 3.37 44.83 -16.16
CA MET A 407 3.46 45.57 -17.42
C MET A 407 2.80 46.94 -17.36
N GLN A 408 1.62 47.06 -16.77
CA GLN A 408 0.86 48.33 -16.72
C GLN A 408 1.48 49.32 -15.75
N MET A 409 1.91 48.85 -14.58
CA MET A 409 2.44 49.70 -13.52
C MET A 409 3.98 49.80 -13.54
N GLN A 410 4.66 49.01 -14.38
CA GLN A 410 6.13 48.87 -14.39
C GLN A 410 6.71 48.47 -13.03
N HIS A 411 5.94 47.74 -12.23
CA HIS A 411 6.34 47.23 -10.93
C HIS A 411 6.95 45.82 -11.03
N ASP A 412 7.62 45.37 -9.97
CA ASP A 412 8.03 43.98 -9.80
C ASP A 412 7.50 43.37 -8.49
N PHE A 413 7.55 42.04 -8.41
CA PHE A 413 7.10 41.27 -7.25
C PHE A 413 8.29 40.69 -6.48
N ASP A 414 8.09 40.47 -5.18
CA ASP A 414 9.06 39.77 -4.35
C ASP A 414 9.02 38.27 -4.61
N TRP A 415 9.85 37.83 -5.54
CA TRP A 415 9.95 36.43 -5.95
C TRP A 415 10.67 35.53 -4.94
N ASN A 416 11.34 36.12 -3.94
CA ASN A 416 12.16 35.37 -2.98
C ASN A 416 11.44 35.17 -1.64
N ASN A 417 10.56 36.09 -1.22
CA ASN A 417 9.85 36.02 0.05
C ASN A 417 8.37 35.66 -0.09
N ILE A 418 8.09 34.54 -0.76
CA ILE A 418 6.72 34.04 -0.91
C ILE A 418 6.20 33.50 0.42
N LYS A 419 4.99 33.89 0.80
CA LYS A 419 4.33 33.40 2.02
C LYS A 419 3.33 32.32 1.67
N ILE A 420 3.40 31.18 2.34
CA ILE A 420 2.29 30.21 2.31
C ILE A 420 1.27 30.67 3.34
N LEU A 421 0.03 30.86 2.89
CA LEU A 421 -1.10 31.25 3.73
C LEU A 421 -1.86 30.04 4.27
N ASP A 422 -1.94 28.98 3.46
CA ASP A 422 -2.63 27.74 3.82
C ASP A 422 -2.07 26.53 3.04
N GLU A 423 -2.24 25.34 3.58
CA GLU A 423 -1.83 24.07 2.96
C GLU A 423 -3.00 23.08 3.05
N GLU A 424 -3.48 22.57 1.92
CA GLU A 424 -4.60 21.62 1.88
C GLU A 424 -4.08 20.18 2.02
N PRO A 425 -4.27 19.51 3.17
CA PRO A 425 -3.81 18.14 3.37
C PRO A 425 -4.73 17.10 2.71
N CYS A 426 -5.95 17.47 2.31
CA CYS A 426 -6.95 16.55 1.81
C CYS A 426 -6.98 16.51 0.27
N TYR A 427 -6.70 15.35 -0.32
CA TYR A 427 -6.70 15.14 -1.78
C TYR A 427 -8.10 15.30 -2.42
N THR A 428 -9.18 15.26 -1.62
CA THR A 428 -10.57 15.09 -2.08
C THR A 428 -11.45 16.34 -2.08
N ILE A 429 -10.98 17.51 -1.65
CA ILE A 429 -11.82 18.72 -1.61
C ILE A 429 -11.36 19.72 -2.69
N ARG A 430 -12.25 20.00 -3.66
CA ARG A 430 -12.14 21.12 -4.61
C ARG A 430 -13.16 22.22 -4.27
N VAL A 431 -12.86 23.41 -4.80
CA VAL A 431 -12.94 24.76 -4.21
C VAL A 431 -14.30 25.47 -4.33
N LEU A 432 -14.56 26.45 -3.46
CA LEU A 432 -15.33 27.66 -3.81
C LEU A 432 -14.47 28.92 -3.61
N SER A 433 -14.37 29.74 -4.66
CA SER A 433 -13.80 31.09 -4.64
C SER A 433 -14.93 32.10 -4.57
N LEU A 434 -14.85 33.03 -3.62
CA LEU A 434 -15.53 34.33 -3.69
C LEU A 434 -14.47 35.39 -3.99
N LYS A 435 -14.71 36.18 -5.04
CA LYS A 435 -14.01 37.43 -5.32
C LYS A 435 -14.41 38.48 -4.29
N CYS A 436 -13.44 39.25 -3.80
CA CYS A 436 -13.59 40.68 -3.53
C CYS A 436 -12.38 41.38 -4.16
#